data_AF-D0WCI8-F1
#
_entry.id   AF-D0WCI8-F1
#
_cell.length_a   1.000
_cell.length_b   1.000
_cell.length_c   1.000
_cell.angle_alpha   90.00
_cell.angle_beta   90.00
_cell.angle_gamma   90.00
#
_symmetry.space_group_name_H-M   'P 1'
#
loop_
_entity.id
_entity.type
_entity.pdbx_description
1 polymer ?
#
loop_
_entity_poly.entity_id
_entity_poly.type
_entity_poly.pdbx_seq_one_letter_code
_entity_poly.pdbx_strand_id
1 'polypeptide(L)'
;MNDTRYVNRFLCQFVADHILLTGKGKRRVFASNGQITNLLRGFWGLRKVRTENDRHHALDAVVVACSTVAMQQKITRFVRYKEMNAFDGKTIDKETGEVLHQKAHFPQPWEFFAQEVMIRVFGKPDGKPEFEEADTPEKLRTLLAEKLSSRPEAVHEYVTPLFVSRAPNRKMSGQGHMETVKSAKRLDEGISVLRVPLTQLKLKGLEKMVNREREPKLYDALKAQLETHKDDPAKAFAEPFYKYDKAGSRTQQVKAVRIEQVQKTGVWVRNHNGIADNATMVRVDVFEKGGKYYLVPIYSWQVAKGILPDRAVVAFKDEEDWTVMDDSFEFRFVLYANDLIKLTAKKNEFLGYFVSLNRATGAIDIRTHDTDSTKGKNGIFQSVGVKTALSFQKTKSTNSAKKSDHAV
;
A
#
# COMPACT_ATOMS: atom_id res chain seq x y z
N MET A 1 10.88 2.75 15.51
CA MET A 1 12.24 3.28 15.24
C MET A 1 13.38 2.38 15.74
N ASN A 2 13.12 1.36 16.59
CA ASN A 2 14.20 0.49 17.08
C ASN A 2 14.81 -0.35 15.95
N ASP A 3 13.98 -0.96 15.11
CA ASP A 3 14.45 -1.76 13.96
C ASP A 3 15.29 -0.94 12.98
N THR A 4 14.86 0.29 12.64
CA THR A 4 15.60 1.15 11.72
C THR A 4 16.96 1.58 12.29
N ARG A 5 17.05 1.81 13.61
CA ARG A 5 18.33 2.12 14.27
C ARG A 5 19.28 0.93 14.27
N TYR A 6 18.75 -0.27 14.55
CA TYR A 6 19.54 -1.50 14.54
C TYR A 6 20.10 -1.78 13.14
N VAL A 7 19.23 -1.80 12.12
CA VAL A 7 19.61 -2.05 10.72
C VAL A 7 20.70 -1.08 10.27
N ASN A 8 20.52 0.23 10.50
CA ASN A 8 21.51 1.21 10.06
C ASN A 8 22.84 1.07 10.78
N ARG A 9 22.83 0.79 12.09
CA ARG A 9 24.07 0.59 12.86
C ARG A 9 24.84 -0.63 12.37
N PHE A 10 24.13 -1.76 12.22
CA PHE A 10 24.71 -2.99 11.69
C PHE A 10 25.28 -2.77 10.29
N LEU A 11 24.50 -2.16 9.39
CA LEU A 11 24.90 -1.92 8.01
C LEU A 11 26.14 -1.04 7.91
N CYS A 12 26.24 0.04 8.71
CA CYS A 12 27.42 0.89 8.72
C CYS A 12 28.69 0.13 9.10
N GLN A 13 28.59 -0.74 10.12
CA GLN A 13 29.73 -1.57 10.54
C GLN A 13 30.07 -2.61 9.47
N PHE A 14 29.06 -3.34 9.00
CA PHE A 14 29.22 -4.40 8.01
C PHE A 14 29.85 -3.89 6.71
N VAL A 15 29.40 -2.74 6.20
CA VAL A 15 29.96 -2.13 4.99
C VAL A 15 31.40 -1.67 5.22
N ALA A 16 31.72 -1.12 6.40
CA ALA A 16 33.07 -0.66 6.71
C ALA A 16 34.08 -1.83 6.75
N ASP A 17 33.63 -2.99 7.20
CA ASP A 17 34.48 -4.15 7.42
C ASP A 17 34.60 -5.08 6.20
N HIS A 18 33.55 -5.13 5.36
CA HIS A 18 33.42 -6.17 4.33
C HIS A 18 33.29 -5.67 2.89
N ILE A 19 33.26 -4.36 2.64
CA ILE A 19 33.16 -3.80 1.28
C ILE A 19 34.42 -3.03 0.89
N LEU A 20 34.92 -3.29 -0.32
CA LEU A 20 36.00 -2.51 -0.92
C LEU A 20 35.50 -1.10 -1.29
N LEU A 21 36.08 -0.08 -0.66
CA LEU A 21 35.72 1.33 -0.87
C LEU A 21 36.93 2.12 -1.38
N THR A 22 36.75 2.91 -2.45
CA THR A 22 37.84 3.66 -3.10
C THR A 22 38.11 5.04 -2.51
N GLY A 23 37.34 5.45 -1.49
CA GLY A 23 37.50 6.75 -0.83
C GLY A 23 38.86 6.91 -0.16
N LYS A 24 39.30 8.16 0.01
CA LYS A 24 40.54 8.48 0.73
C LYS A 24 40.41 8.24 2.23
N GLY A 25 41.50 7.82 2.87
CA GLY A 25 41.58 7.61 4.32
C GLY A 25 41.02 6.28 4.81
N LYS A 26 41.17 6.01 6.11
CA LYS A 26 40.77 4.74 6.73
C LYS A 26 39.25 4.62 6.93
N ARG A 27 38.57 5.70 7.28
CA ARG A 27 37.12 5.74 7.53
C ARG A 27 36.39 6.26 6.30
N ARG A 28 35.82 5.34 5.52
CA ARG A 28 35.14 5.61 4.24
C ARG A 28 33.61 5.44 4.30
N VAL A 29 33.09 5.06 5.46
CA VAL A 29 31.65 4.94 5.73
C VAL A 29 31.22 6.05 6.66
N PHE A 30 30.17 6.77 6.25
CA PHE A 30 29.60 7.89 6.99
C PHE A 30 28.18 7.57 7.45
N ALA A 31 27.96 7.60 8.76
CA ALA A 31 26.64 7.39 9.36
C ALA A 31 25.98 8.73 9.68
N SER A 32 25.25 9.30 8.72
CA SER A 32 24.41 10.46 8.99
C SER A 32 23.22 10.09 9.87
N ASN A 33 22.78 11.03 10.73
CA ASN A 33 21.55 10.87 11.47
C ASN A 33 20.41 11.70 10.82
N GLY A 34 19.16 11.31 11.10
CA GLY A 34 18.00 11.93 10.46
C GLY A 34 17.82 13.42 10.80
N GLN A 35 18.30 13.89 11.96
CA GLN A 35 18.24 15.31 12.33
C GLN A 35 19.17 16.15 11.48
N ILE A 36 20.41 15.67 11.25
CA ILE A 36 21.38 16.33 10.36
C ILE A 36 20.83 16.41 8.94
N THR A 37 20.31 15.29 8.41
CA THR A 37 19.68 15.28 7.08
C THR A 37 18.51 16.27 7.01
N ASN A 38 17.69 16.36 8.06
CA ASN A 38 16.57 17.32 8.09
C ASN A 38 17.04 18.78 8.07
N LEU A 39 18.06 19.12 8.86
CA LEU A 39 18.64 20.46 8.90
C LEU A 39 19.28 20.84 7.56
N LEU A 40 20.12 19.97 7.00
CA LEU A 40 20.75 20.21 5.69
C LEU A 40 19.70 20.38 4.60
N ARG A 41 18.65 19.55 4.61
CA ARG A 41 17.54 19.69 3.67
C ARG A 41 16.85 21.05 3.81
N GLY A 42 16.62 21.54 5.03
CA GLY A 42 16.08 22.87 5.31
C GLY A 42 17.01 24.00 4.84
N PHE A 43 18.30 23.91 5.16
CA PHE A 43 19.31 24.88 4.71
C PHE A 43 19.41 24.96 3.19
N TRP A 44 19.30 23.82 2.50
CA TRP A 44 19.38 23.74 1.04
C TRP A 44 18.04 23.99 0.34
N GLY A 45 16.99 24.38 1.05
CA GLY A 45 15.71 24.79 0.44
C GLY A 45 14.86 23.64 -0.11
N LEU A 46 15.18 22.40 0.22
CA LEU A 46 14.45 21.21 -0.23
C LEU A 46 13.21 20.99 0.65
N ARG A 47 12.03 21.43 0.20
CA ARG A 47 10.79 21.18 0.93
C ARG A 47 10.33 19.73 0.73
N LYS A 48 10.07 19.03 1.83
CA LYS A 48 9.57 17.65 1.81
C LYS A 48 8.04 17.65 1.89
N VAL A 49 7.38 17.18 0.84
CA VAL A 49 5.94 16.88 0.91
C VAL A 49 5.76 15.38 1.07
N ARG A 50 5.60 14.93 2.33
CA ARG A 50 5.53 13.48 2.69
C ARG A 50 4.23 12.83 2.26
N THR A 51 3.19 13.63 2.08
CA THR A 51 1.81 13.20 1.84
C THR A 51 1.55 12.84 0.38
N GLU A 52 2.50 13.10 -0.52
CA GLU A 52 2.27 13.04 -1.96
C GLU A 52 2.80 11.76 -2.61
N ASN A 53 4.02 11.28 -2.29
CA ASN A 53 4.58 10.09 -2.93
C ASN A 53 5.82 9.49 -2.21
N ASP A 54 6.25 8.30 -2.63
CA ASP A 54 7.41 7.56 -2.11
C ASP A 54 8.79 8.11 -2.58
N ARG A 55 8.82 9.04 -3.54
CA ARG A 55 10.08 9.52 -4.15
C ARG A 55 10.94 10.34 -3.22
N HIS A 56 10.35 10.90 -2.15
CA HIS A 56 11.07 11.67 -1.15
C HIS A 56 12.21 10.91 -0.45
N HIS A 57 12.20 9.57 -0.49
CA HIS A 57 13.33 8.76 -0.04
C HIS A 57 14.60 8.98 -0.88
N ALA A 58 14.45 9.16 -2.19
CA ALA A 58 15.56 9.48 -3.08
C ALA A 58 16.11 10.89 -2.80
N LEU A 59 15.23 11.86 -2.52
CA LEU A 59 15.64 13.21 -2.10
C LEU A 59 16.49 13.16 -0.83
N ASP A 60 16.01 12.47 0.22
CA ASP A 60 16.76 12.33 1.46
C ASP A 60 18.10 11.60 1.23
N ALA A 61 18.16 10.64 0.31
CA ALA A 61 19.40 9.94 -0.06
C ALA A 61 20.43 10.85 -0.74
N VAL A 62 20.00 11.76 -1.64
CA VAL A 62 20.89 12.77 -2.23
C VAL A 62 21.45 13.69 -1.15
N VAL A 63 20.61 14.14 -0.21
CA VAL A 63 21.07 14.96 0.92
C VAL A 63 22.12 14.23 1.75
N VAL A 64 21.92 12.94 2.04
CA VAL A 64 22.90 12.10 2.75
C VAL A 64 24.20 11.96 1.95
N ALA A 65 24.13 11.77 0.63
CA ALA A 65 25.32 11.68 -0.21
C ALA A 65 26.15 12.98 -0.24
N CYS A 66 25.49 14.14 -0.15
CA CYS A 66 26.14 15.44 -0.06
C CYS A 66 26.55 15.83 1.37
N SER A 67 26.13 15.05 2.38
CA SER A 67 26.47 15.30 3.78
C SER A 67 27.89 14.84 4.10
N THR A 68 28.66 15.67 4.80
CA THR A 68 30.05 15.36 5.17
C THR A 68 30.25 15.33 6.69
N VAL A 69 31.33 14.68 7.14
CA VAL A 69 31.74 14.68 8.55
C VAL A 69 31.95 16.11 9.07
N ALA A 70 32.53 16.99 8.25
CA ALA A 70 32.75 18.39 8.61
C ALA A 70 31.42 19.13 8.82
N MET A 71 30.43 18.91 7.95
CA MET A 71 29.09 19.47 8.12
C MET A 71 28.42 18.95 9.40
N GLN A 72 28.51 17.65 9.67
CA GLN A 72 27.97 17.07 10.91
C GLN A 72 28.61 17.70 12.16
N GLN A 73 29.93 17.83 12.19
CA GLN A 73 30.64 18.45 13.31
C GLN A 73 30.23 19.91 13.49
N LYS A 74 30.13 20.65 12.38
CA LYS A 74 29.71 22.07 12.39
C LYS A 74 28.27 22.22 12.90
N ILE A 75 27.32 21.41 12.40
CA ILE A 75 25.93 21.39 12.90
C ILE A 75 25.91 21.07 14.39
N THR A 76 26.62 20.02 14.81
CA THR A 76 26.67 19.61 16.22
C THR A 76 27.20 20.73 17.12
N ARG A 77 28.22 21.47 16.66
CA ARG A 77 28.76 22.63 17.39
C ARG A 77 27.74 23.77 17.48
N PHE A 78 27.02 24.08 16.39
CA PHE A 78 25.99 25.12 16.39
C PHE A 78 24.82 24.76 17.32
N VAL A 79 24.34 23.52 17.29
CA VAL A 79 23.27 23.06 18.19
C VAL A 79 23.72 23.11 19.65
N ARG A 80 24.92 22.61 19.95
CA ARG A 80 25.39 22.47 21.34
C ARG A 80 25.83 23.79 21.99
N TYR A 81 26.51 24.66 21.24
CA TYR A 81 27.19 25.82 21.80
C TYR A 81 26.66 27.17 21.29
N LYS A 82 25.81 27.18 20.27
CA LYS A 82 25.18 28.41 19.74
C LYS A 82 23.66 28.37 19.86
N GLU A 83 23.13 27.45 20.68
CA GLU A 83 21.69 27.30 20.96
C GLU A 83 20.81 27.18 19.70
N MET A 84 21.37 26.68 18.60
CA MET A 84 20.60 26.45 17.38
C MET A 84 19.60 25.31 17.60
N ASN A 85 18.34 25.56 17.28
CA ASN A 85 17.30 24.55 17.35
C ASN A 85 17.60 23.44 16.32
N ALA A 86 17.69 22.20 16.82
CA ALA A 86 18.07 21.03 16.03
C ALA A 86 17.01 20.56 15.02
N PHE A 87 15.83 21.18 15.00
CA PHE A 87 14.71 20.81 14.13
C PHE A 87 14.53 21.78 12.96
N ASP A 88 14.63 23.09 13.22
CA ASP A 88 14.39 24.14 12.22
C ASP A 88 15.64 24.97 11.85
N GLY A 89 16.77 24.74 12.53
CA GLY A 89 18.05 25.39 12.21
C GLY A 89 18.08 26.89 12.54
N LYS A 90 17.20 27.35 13.43
CA LYS A 90 17.12 28.75 13.86
C LYS A 90 17.81 28.99 15.20
N THR A 91 18.31 30.20 15.39
CA THR A 91 18.80 30.72 16.67
C THR A 91 18.00 31.96 17.03
N ILE A 92 17.91 32.26 18.32
CA ILE A 92 17.30 33.50 18.81
C ILE A 92 18.44 34.39 19.31
N ASP A 93 18.53 35.61 18.79
CA ASP A 93 19.46 36.60 19.31
C ASP A 93 19.01 37.04 20.71
N LYS A 94 19.92 37.00 21.70
CA LYS A 94 19.59 37.27 23.10
C LYS A 94 19.43 38.75 23.42
N GLU A 95 20.02 39.63 22.62
CA GLU A 95 19.96 41.08 22.81
C GLU A 95 18.78 41.67 22.03
N THR A 96 18.52 41.19 20.81
CA THR A 96 17.48 41.76 19.93
C THR A 96 16.19 40.94 19.89
N GLY A 97 16.23 39.66 20.28
CA GLY A 97 15.10 38.73 20.14
C GLY A 97 14.86 38.24 18.71
N GLU A 98 15.70 38.62 17.74
CA GLU A 98 15.54 38.23 16.34
C GLU A 98 15.76 36.73 16.12
N VAL A 99 14.92 36.14 15.26
CA VAL A 99 15.01 34.71 14.90
C VAL A 99 15.80 34.57 13.60
N LEU A 100 17.05 34.12 13.70
CA LEU A 100 17.97 34.00 12.57
C LEU A 100 18.10 32.54 12.11
N HIS A 101 17.91 32.30 10.80
CA HIS A 101 18.11 30.98 10.21
C HIS A 101 19.57 30.81 9.75
N GLN A 102 20.25 29.76 10.24
CA GLN A 102 21.71 29.60 10.11
C GLN A 102 22.19 29.11 8.72
N LYS A 103 21.35 29.25 7.69
CA LYS A 103 21.58 28.77 6.31
C LYS A 103 22.91 29.25 5.71
N ALA A 104 23.31 30.49 5.96
CA ALA A 104 24.55 31.05 5.41
C ALA A 104 25.81 30.24 5.80
N HIS A 105 25.77 29.52 6.92
CA HIS A 105 26.89 28.68 7.37
C HIS A 105 26.94 27.30 6.72
N PHE A 106 25.90 26.90 6.00
CA PHE A 106 25.76 25.57 5.40
C PHE A 106 25.43 25.73 3.91
N PRO A 107 26.42 26.12 3.08
CA PRO A 107 26.19 26.32 1.66
C PRO A 107 25.73 25.02 1.00
N GLN A 108 24.93 25.18 -0.06
CA GLN A 108 24.53 24.08 -0.92
C GLN A 108 25.72 23.51 -1.69
N PRO A 109 25.68 22.22 -2.11
CA PRO A 109 26.77 21.58 -2.83
C PRO A 109 27.19 22.27 -4.14
N TRP A 110 26.22 22.80 -4.89
CA TRP A 110 26.43 23.59 -6.10
C TRP A 110 25.29 24.59 -6.30
N GLU A 111 25.48 25.58 -7.17
CA GLU A 111 24.42 26.51 -7.54
C GLU A 111 23.24 25.76 -8.20
N PHE A 112 22.00 26.10 -7.82
CA PHE A 112 20.78 25.41 -8.26
C PHE A 112 20.60 23.96 -7.77
N PHE A 113 21.27 23.57 -6.68
CA PHE A 113 21.14 22.24 -6.10
C PHE A 113 19.69 21.81 -5.86
N ALA A 114 18.87 22.69 -5.28
CA ALA A 114 17.47 22.37 -4.99
C ALA A 114 16.68 22.08 -6.28
N GLN A 115 16.80 22.94 -7.28
CA GLN A 115 16.09 22.82 -8.55
C GLN A 115 16.47 21.54 -9.29
N GLU A 116 17.77 21.22 -9.39
CA GLU A 116 18.23 19.98 -10.03
C GLU A 116 17.69 18.75 -9.32
N VAL A 117 17.82 18.69 -7.99
CA VAL A 117 17.38 17.54 -7.19
C VAL A 117 15.86 17.36 -7.31
N MET A 118 15.09 18.44 -7.24
CA MET A 118 13.63 18.38 -7.37
C MET A 118 13.21 17.87 -8.75
N ILE A 119 13.80 18.37 -9.84
CA ILE A 119 13.50 17.90 -11.19
C ILE A 119 13.90 16.43 -11.37
N ARG A 120 15.10 16.04 -10.92
CA ARG A 120 15.59 14.65 -11.04
C ARG A 120 14.75 13.64 -10.25
N VAL A 121 14.27 14.02 -9.06
CA VAL A 121 13.50 13.13 -8.17
C VAL A 121 12.03 13.09 -8.57
N PHE A 122 11.42 14.23 -8.87
CA PHE A 122 9.96 14.32 -9.08
C PHE A 122 9.56 14.46 -10.54
N GLY A 123 10.50 14.69 -11.46
CA GLY A 123 10.20 14.92 -12.87
C GLY A 123 9.45 16.22 -13.14
N LYS A 124 9.41 17.15 -12.18
CA LYS A 124 8.67 18.41 -12.25
C LYS A 124 9.53 19.58 -11.76
N PRO A 125 9.31 20.81 -12.26
CA PRO A 125 9.93 22.00 -11.69
C PRO A 125 9.61 22.16 -10.20
N ASP A 126 10.56 22.69 -9.43
CA ASP A 126 10.34 22.99 -8.01
C ASP A 126 9.18 23.99 -7.83
N GLY A 127 8.34 23.74 -6.83
CA GLY A 127 7.20 24.59 -6.46
C GLY A 127 6.01 24.56 -7.42
N LYS A 128 6.00 23.71 -8.46
CA LYS A 128 4.92 23.64 -9.46
C LYS A 128 4.35 22.22 -9.66
N PRO A 129 3.63 21.66 -8.68
CA PRO A 129 3.10 20.30 -8.73
C PRO A 129 2.09 20.06 -9.87
N GLU A 130 1.47 21.11 -10.39
CA GLU A 130 0.49 21.10 -11.48
C GLU A 130 1.07 20.74 -12.85
N PHE A 131 2.39 20.84 -13.03
CA PHE A 131 3.04 20.51 -14.30
C PHE A 131 2.99 19.00 -14.58
N GLU A 132 2.88 18.65 -15.87
CA GLU A 132 3.05 17.27 -16.30
C GLU A 132 4.45 16.77 -15.92
N GLU A 133 4.51 15.53 -15.45
CA GLU A 133 5.77 14.90 -15.11
C GLU A 133 6.57 14.55 -16.38
N ALA A 134 7.87 14.85 -16.36
CA ALA A 134 8.82 14.39 -17.36
C ALA A 134 9.12 12.89 -17.17
N ASP A 135 8.23 12.06 -17.70
CA ASP A 135 8.16 10.61 -17.53
C ASP A 135 9.05 9.78 -18.48
N THR A 136 9.79 10.45 -19.37
CA THR A 136 10.75 9.86 -20.30
C THR A 136 12.14 10.51 -20.18
N PRO A 137 13.24 9.80 -20.52
CA PRO A 137 14.59 10.38 -20.52
C PRO A 137 14.68 11.67 -21.35
N GLU A 138 14.03 11.72 -22.52
CA GLU A 138 14.06 12.85 -23.42
C GLU A 138 13.36 14.07 -22.80
N LYS A 139 12.14 13.89 -22.28
CA LYS A 139 11.41 14.97 -21.58
C LYS A 139 12.22 15.48 -20.37
N LEU A 140 12.82 14.59 -19.59
CA LEU A 140 13.56 14.97 -18.37
C LEU A 140 14.83 15.74 -18.69
N ARG A 141 15.60 15.29 -19.70
CA ARG A 141 16.82 15.98 -20.14
C ARG A 141 16.51 17.37 -20.71
N THR A 142 15.46 17.48 -21.53
CA THR A 142 14.99 18.78 -22.05
C THR A 142 14.57 19.71 -20.92
N LEU A 143 13.80 19.21 -19.94
CA LEU A 143 13.38 20.00 -18.78
C LEU A 143 14.57 20.49 -17.95
N LEU A 144 15.57 19.65 -17.72
CA LEU A 144 16.79 20.03 -17.01
C LEU A 144 17.59 21.08 -17.78
N ALA A 145 17.79 20.89 -19.09
CA ALA A 145 18.51 21.83 -19.94
C ALA A 145 17.83 23.21 -19.99
N GLU A 146 16.49 23.24 -20.03
CA GLU A 146 15.72 24.48 -20.03
C GLU A 146 15.80 25.21 -18.69
N LYS A 147 15.60 24.50 -17.57
CA LYS A 147 15.53 25.12 -16.24
C LYS A 147 16.89 25.42 -15.63
N LEU A 148 17.95 24.75 -16.08
CA LEU A 148 19.31 24.85 -15.54
C LEU A 148 20.30 25.18 -16.66
N SER A 149 20.01 26.19 -17.46
CA SER A 149 20.78 26.56 -18.65
C SER A 149 22.25 26.87 -18.38
N SER A 150 22.59 27.36 -17.19
CA SER A 150 23.96 27.65 -16.75
C SER A 150 24.71 26.44 -16.20
N ARG A 151 24.08 25.25 -16.14
CA ARG A 151 24.65 24.03 -15.56
C ARG A 151 24.54 22.84 -16.53
N PRO A 152 25.40 22.77 -17.56
CA PRO A 152 25.35 21.69 -18.55
C PRO A 152 25.59 20.31 -17.94
N GLU A 153 26.30 20.21 -16.82
CA GLU A 153 26.61 18.94 -16.14
C GLU A 153 25.38 18.27 -15.52
N ALA A 154 24.26 19.00 -15.38
CA ALA A 154 22.99 18.43 -14.91
C ALA A 154 22.40 17.41 -15.91
N VAL A 155 22.81 17.46 -17.18
CA VAL A 155 22.34 16.59 -18.26
C VAL A 155 23.48 15.67 -18.71
N HIS A 156 23.30 14.36 -18.50
CA HIS A 156 24.29 13.34 -18.85
C HIS A 156 23.62 11.97 -19.11
N GLU A 157 24.38 10.97 -19.53
CA GLU A 157 23.86 9.68 -20.03
C GLU A 157 23.03 8.89 -19.00
N TYR A 158 23.30 9.05 -17.71
CA TYR A 158 22.59 8.35 -16.62
C TYR A 158 21.31 9.06 -16.16
N VAL A 159 20.94 10.19 -16.79
CA VAL A 159 19.70 10.90 -16.47
C VAL A 159 18.52 10.13 -17.06
N THR A 160 17.79 9.44 -16.18
CA THR A 160 16.53 8.75 -16.45
C THR A 160 15.50 9.12 -15.38
N PRO A 161 14.19 9.18 -15.70
CA PRO A 161 13.14 9.43 -14.71
C PRO A 161 13.16 8.41 -13.56
N LEU A 162 12.81 8.88 -12.37
CA LEU A 162 12.78 8.04 -11.17
C LEU A 162 11.54 7.14 -11.17
N PHE A 163 11.74 5.86 -11.49
CA PHE A 163 10.73 4.83 -11.30
C PHE A 163 10.98 4.09 -9.98
N VAL A 164 9.98 4.03 -9.10
CA VAL A 164 10.14 3.43 -7.77
C VAL A 164 10.03 1.91 -7.88
N SER A 165 11.09 1.20 -7.49
CA SER A 165 11.08 -0.27 -7.45
C SER A 165 10.32 -0.76 -6.22
N ARG A 166 9.46 -1.78 -6.41
CA ARG A 166 8.77 -2.47 -5.31
C ARG A 166 9.14 -3.95 -5.36
N ALA A 167 9.59 -4.46 -4.21
CA ALA A 167 9.95 -5.87 -4.11
C ALA A 167 8.72 -6.77 -4.33
N PRO A 168 8.80 -7.76 -5.25
CA PRO A 168 7.70 -8.68 -5.47
C PRO A 168 7.53 -9.60 -4.26
N ASN A 169 6.30 -9.93 -3.90
CA ASN A 169 5.99 -10.92 -2.87
C ASN A 169 5.43 -12.18 -3.53
N ARG A 170 6.33 -13.12 -3.86
CA ARG A 170 6.00 -14.39 -4.53
C ARG A 170 5.88 -15.57 -3.55
N LYS A 171 5.67 -15.30 -2.27
CA LYS A 171 5.47 -16.36 -1.28
C LYS A 171 4.16 -17.10 -1.57
N MET A 172 4.23 -18.43 -1.55
CA MET A 172 3.07 -19.31 -1.69
C MET A 172 2.42 -19.65 -0.34
N SER A 173 3.03 -19.21 0.76
CA SER A 173 2.51 -19.35 2.12
C SER A 173 1.72 -18.12 2.54
N GLY A 174 0.70 -18.31 3.37
CA GLY A 174 -0.04 -17.21 4.00
C GLY A 174 -1.13 -17.77 4.90
N GLN A 175 -1.90 -16.87 5.51
CA GLN A 175 -3.07 -17.28 6.29
C GLN A 175 -4.06 -18.01 5.36
N GLY A 176 -4.45 -19.23 5.73
CA GLY A 176 -5.35 -20.10 4.94
C GLY A 176 -6.76 -19.52 4.77
N HIS A 177 -7.34 -19.10 5.90
CA HIS A 177 -8.69 -18.56 6.01
C HIS A 177 -8.75 -17.56 7.17
N MET A 178 -9.77 -16.72 7.19
CA MET A 178 -10.03 -15.80 8.31
C MET A 178 -10.32 -16.59 9.60
N GLU A 179 -10.01 -16.02 10.75
CA GLU A 179 -10.13 -16.71 12.05
C GLU A 179 -11.59 -16.97 12.46
N THR A 180 -12.50 -16.10 12.03
CA THR A 180 -13.93 -16.21 12.32
C THR A 180 -14.55 -17.37 11.56
N VAL A 181 -14.99 -18.39 12.31
CA VAL A 181 -15.73 -19.54 11.79
C VAL A 181 -17.23 -19.26 11.83
N LYS A 182 -17.91 -19.53 10.72
CA LYS A 182 -19.35 -19.36 10.54
C LYS A 182 -20.02 -20.72 10.34
N SER A 183 -21.29 -20.81 10.67
CA SER A 183 -22.10 -22.02 10.42
C SER A 183 -22.38 -22.14 8.93
N ALA A 184 -22.06 -23.32 8.37
CA ALA A 184 -22.21 -23.65 6.95
C ALA A 184 -23.50 -24.44 6.63
N LYS A 185 -24.44 -24.55 7.59
CA LYS A 185 -25.65 -25.38 7.44
C LYS A 185 -26.63 -24.93 6.35
N ARG A 186 -26.53 -23.69 5.87
CA ARG A 186 -27.38 -23.08 4.82
C ARG A 186 -26.54 -22.56 3.64
N LEU A 187 -25.38 -23.20 3.43
CA LEU A 187 -24.43 -22.75 2.41
C LEU A 187 -24.96 -22.98 0.99
N ASP A 188 -25.83 -23.96 0.81
CA ASP A 188 -26.62 -24.23 -0.40
C ASP A 188 -27.51 -23.04 -0.81
N GLU A 189 -27.98 -22.25 0.16
CA GLU A 189 -28.68 -20.98 -0.09
C GLU A 189 -27.72 -19.80 -0.32
N GLY A 190 -26.41 -20.03 -0.29
CA GLY A 190 -25.38 -18.99 -0.30
C GLY A 190 -25.30 -18.18 1.01
N ILE A 191 -25.76 -18.76 2.13
CA ILE A 191 -25.85 -18.10 3.43
C ILE A 191 -24.97 -18.82 4.47
N SER A 192 -24.24 -18.04 5.26
CA SER A 192 -23.64 -18.50 6.50
C SER A 192 -24.28 -17.81 7.70
N VAL A 193 -24.19 -18.43 8.87
CA VAL A 193 -24.76 -17.87 10.10
C VAL A 193 -23.65 -17.64 11.12
N LEU A 194 -23.56 -16.42 11.64
CA LEU A 194 -22.64 -16.05 12.70
C LEU A 194 -23.41 -15.57 13.93
N ARG A 195 -22.99 -16.01 15.12
CA ARG A 195 -23.54 -15.52 16.39
C ARG A 195 -22.87 -14.20 16.75
N VAL A 196 -23.60 -13.09 16.63
CA VAL A 196 -23.11 -11.74 16.90
C VAL A 196 -23.51 -11.31 18.32
N PRO A 197 -22.56 -10.92 19.18
CA PRO A 197 -22.85 -10.32 20.48
C PRO A 197 -23.75 -9.09 20.36
N LEU A 198 -24.67 -8.88 21.31
CA LEU A 198 -25.54 -7.70 21.26
C LEU A 198 -24.74 -6.40 21.27
N THR A 199 -23.64 -6.34 22.02
CA THR A 199 -22.72 -5.19 22.08
C THR A 199 -22.02 -4.86 20.76
N GLN A 200 -22.16 -5.71 19.73
CA GLN A 200 -21.64 -5.50 18.37
C GLN A 200 -22.76 -5.48 17.31
N LEU A 201 -24.02 -5.68 17.71
CA LEU A 201 -25.15 -5.81 16.79
C LEU A 201 -25.69 -4.44 16.39
N LYS A 202 -25.51 -4.05 15.13
CA LYS A 202 -26.10 -2.83 14.57
C LYS A 202 -27.42 -3.10 13.87
N LEU A 203 -28.23 -2.05 13.64
CA LEU A 203 -29.51 -2.12 12.94
C LEU A 203 -29.41 -2.86 11.59
N LYS A 204 -28.40 -2.53 10.76
CA LYS A 204 -28.15 -3.22 9.47
C LYS A 204 -27.92 -4.72 9.61
N GLY A 205 -27.31 -5.15 10.72
CA GLY A 205 -27.11 -6.56 11.04
C GLY A 205 -28.39 -7.22 11.57
N LEU A 206 -29.14 -6.51 12.42
CA LEU A 206 -30.40 -6.97 13.00
C LEU A 206 -31.45 -7.29 11.92
N GLU A 207 -31.51 -6.51 10.84
CA GLU A 207 -32.39 -6.79 9.68
C GLU A 207 -32.15 -8.19 9.07
N LYS A 208 -30.97 -8.79 9.29
CA LYS A 208 -30.57 -10.13 8.84
C LYS A 208 -30.58 -11.17 9.96
N MET A 209 -31.31 -10.93 11.04
CA MET A 209 -31.44 -11.88 12.14
C MET A 209 -32.24 -13.11 11.68
N VAL A 210 -31.69 -14.31 11.92
CA VAL A 210 -32.32 -15.59 11.49
C VAL A 210 -33.75 -15.75 12.03
N ASN A 211 -33.98 -15.36 13.29
CA ASN A 211 -35.29 -15.48 13.93
C ASN A 211 -36.14 -14.20 13.81
N ARG A 212 -35.85 -13.30 12.85
CA ARG A 212 -36.59 -12.03 12.68
C ARG A 212 -38.10 -12.25 12.60
N GLU A 213 -38.54 -13.14 11.72
CA GLU A 213 -39.98 -13.43 11.52
C GLU A 213 -40.53 -14.40 12.58
N ARG A 214 -39.68 -15.28 13.11
CA ARG A 214 -40.09 -16.28 14.11
C ARG A 214 -40.29 -15.68 15.51
N GLU A 215 -39.54 -14.63 15.84
CA GLU A 215 -39.58 -13.94 17.12
C GLU A 215 -39.72 -12.41 16.92
N PRO A 216 -40.86 -11.94 16.37
CA PRO A 216 -41.03 -10.52 16.01
C PRO A 216 -40.92 -9.60 17.23
N LYS A 217 -41.44 -10.02 18.40
CA LYS A 217 -41.28 -9.28 19.66
C LYS A 217 -39.82 -9.08 20.06
N LEU A 218 -38.96 -10.08 19.84
CA LEU A 218 -37.53 -9.93 20.13
C LEU A 218 -36.88 -8.96 19.14
N TYR A 219 -37.22 -9.08 17.86
CA TYR A 219 -36.71 -8.19 16.82
C TYR A 219 -37.07 -6.73 17.10
N ASP A 220 -38.35 -6.43 17.35
CA ASP A 220 -38.83 -5.08 17.62
C ASP A 220 -38.20 -4.50 18.89
N ALA A 221 -38.06 -5.30 19.94
CA ALA A 221 -37.42 -4.86 21.19
C ALA A 221 -35.92 -4.57 21.00
N LEU A 222 -35.20 -5.38 20.22
CA LEU A 222 -33.79 -5.12 19.89
C LEU A 222 -33.65 -3.86 19.02
N LYS A 223 -34.56 -3.67 18.06
CA LYS A 223 -34.59 -2.51 17.18
C LYS A 223 -34.84 -1.24 17.97
N ALA A 224 -35.86 -1.21 18.82
CA ALA A 224 -36.18 -0.08 19.68
C ALA A 224 -35.01 0.27 20.63
N GLN A 225 -34.34 -0.73 21.20
CA GLN A 225 -33.18 -0.52 22.07
C GLN A 225 -32.02 0.15 21.32
N LEU A 226 -31.75 -0.29 20.09
CA LEU A 226 -30.72 0.30 19.23
C LEU A 226 -31.09 1.73 18.79
N GLU A 227 -32.32 1.95 18.35
CA GLU A 227 -32.82 3.28 17.94
C GLU A 227 -32.74 4.29 19.08
N THR A 228 -33.15 3.90 20.29
CA THR A 228 -33.05 4.73 21.51
C THR A 228 -31.61 5.18 21.80
N HIS A 229 -30.63 4.33 21.48
CA HIS A 229 -29.21 4.60 21.72
C HIS A 229 -28.45 4.99 20.44
N LYS A 230 -29.15 5.49 19.41
CA LYS A 230 -28.56 6.00 18.16
C LYS A 230 -27.67 4.98 17.43
N ASP A 231 -28.09 3.72 17.41
CA ASP A 231 -27.37 2.57 16.80
C ASP A 231 -25.94 2.38 17.38
N ASP A 232 -25.74 2.74 18.65
CA ASP A 232 -24.53 2.45 19.43
C ASP A 232 -24.75 1.20 20.30
N PRO A 233 -24.39 0.00 19.81
CA PRO A 233 -24.71 -1.25 20.50
C PRO A 233 -23.99 -1.42 21.84
N ALA A 234 -22.81 -0.80 22.01
CA ALA A 234 -22.06 -0.87 23.26
C ALA A 234 -22.82 -0.16 24.39
N LYS A 235 -23.52 0.94 24.07
CA LYS A 235 -24.40 1.63 25.02
C LYS A 235 -25.77 0.99 25.11
N ALA A 236 -26.36 0.63 23.96
CA ALA A 236 -27.70 0.05 23.90
C ALA A 236 -27.84 -1.23 24.74
N PHE A 237 -26.77 -2.03 24.82
CA PHE A 237 -26.74 -3.31 25.52
C PHE A 237 -25.69 -3.34 26.63
N ALA A 238 -25.39 -2.19 27.24
CA ALA A 238 -24.61 -2.12 28.47
C ALA A 238 -25.35 -2.84 29.61
N GLU A 239 -26.66 -2.59 29.72
CA GLU A 239 -27.54 -3.32 30.63
C GLU A 239 -27.99 -4.67 30.04
N PRO A 240 -28.13 -5.72 30.87
CA PRO A 240 -28.62 -7.01 30.44
C PRO A 240 -29.98 -6.97 29.71
N PHE A 241 -30.01 -7.49 28.47
CA PHE A 241 -31.23 -7.62 27.69
C PHE A 241 -31.90 -8.98 27.91
N TYR A 242 -33.22 -9.01 28.06
CA TYR A 242 -33.99 -10.23 28.33
C TYR A 242 -35.17 -10.40 27.36
N LYS A 243 -35.56 -11.65 27.12
CA LYS A 243 -36.83 -12.00 26.50
C LYS A 243 -37.98 -11.86 27.48
N TYR A 244 -39.16 -11.56 26.95
CA TYR A 244 -40.42 -11.50 27.71
C TYR A 244 -41.43 -12.51 27.14
N ASP A 245 -42.18 -13.17 28.02
CA ASP A 245 -43.23 -14.09 27.62
C ASP A 245 -44.54 -13.35 27.22
N LYS A 246 -45.62 -14.10 26.96
CA LYS A 246 -46.92 -13.50 26.63
C LYS A 246 -47.55 -12.74 27.81
N ALA A 247 -47.21 -13.11 29.05
CA ALA A 247 -47.70 -12.48 30.27
C ALA A 247 -46.86 -11.24 30.68
N GLY A 248 -45.80 -10.92 29.94
CA GLY A 248 -44.90 -9.80 30.24
C GLY A 248 -43.82 -10.12 31.28
N SER A 249 -43.66 -11.38 31.67
CA SER A 249 -42.64 -11.79 32.64
C SER A 249 -41.27 -11.96 31.97
N ARG A 250 -40.21 -11.56 32.67
CA ARG A 250 -38.82 -11.68 32.23
C ARG A 250 -38.39 -13.14 32.21
N THR A 251 -37.84 -13.59 31.09
CA THR A 251 -37.37 -14.97 30.89
C THR A 251 -35.85 -15.01 30.68
N GLN A 252 -35.39 -15.50 29.53
CA GLN A 252 -33.98 -15.75 29.23
C GLN A 252 -33.24 -14.46 28.89
N GLN A 253 -32.03 -14.30 29.44
CA GLN A 253 -31.10 -13.24 29.02
C GLN A 253 -30.56 -13.52 27.61
N VAL A 254 -30.60 -12.53 26.72
CA VAL A 254 -30.01 -12.58 25.40
C VAL A 254 -28.67 -11.85 25.43
N LYS A 255 -27.58 -12.58 25.12
CA LYS A 255 -26.23 -11.99 25.04
C LYS A 255 -25.74 -11.83 23.59
N ALA A 256 -26.34 -12.60 22.67
CA ALA A 256 -25.97 -12.64 21.27
C ALA A 256 -27.10 -13.29 20.45
N VAL A 257 -27.20 -12.92 19.19
CA VAL A 257 -28.19 -13.44 18.24
C VAL A 257 -27.51 -13.99 16.98
N ARG A 258 -28.18 -14.89 16.27
CA ARG A 258 -27.68 -15.45 15.01
C ARG A 258 -28.07 -14.53 13.85
N ILE A 259 -27.07 -14.09 13.11
CA ILE A 259 -27.19 -13.18 11.97
C ILE A 259 -26.75 -13.90 10.70
N GLU A 260 -27.54 -13.75 9.65
CA GLU A 260 -27.25 -14.25 8.31
C GLU A 260 -26.23 -13.37 7.60
N GLN A 261 -25.28 -14.01 6.93
CA GLN A 261 -24.24 -13.37 6.13
C GLN A 261 -24.18 -14.04 4.76
N VAL A 262 -24.05 -13.23 3.70
CA VAL A 262 -23.84 -13.75 2.34
C VAL A 262 -22.51 -14.49 2.29
N GLN A 263 -22.51 -15.72 1.79
CA GLN A 263 -21.36 -16.62 1.75
C GLN A 263 -21.30 -17.35 0.40
N LYS A 264 -20.83 -16.67 -0.65
CA LYS A 264 -20.67 -17.22 -2.02
C LYS A 264 -19.47 -18.15 -2.22
N THR A 265 -18.60 -18.26 -1.22
CA THR A 265 -17.39 -19.10 -1.22
C THR A 265 -16.89 -19.22 0.20
N GLY A 266 -15.93 -20.10 0.47
CA GLY A 266 -15.15 -20.07 1.69
C GLY A 266 -14.29 -21.31 1.83
N VAL A 267 -13.70 -21.46 3.00
CA VAL A 267 -12.83 -22.58 3.35
C VAL A 267 -13.52 -23.42 4.42
N TRP A 268 -13.72 -24.71 4.12
CA TRP A 268 -14.19 -25.69 5.10
C TRP A 268 -13.14 -25.92 6.19
N VAL A 269 -13.56 -25.78 7.45
CA VAL A 269 -12.70 -25.85 8.64
C VAL A 269 -13.34 -26.67 9.75
N ARG A 270 -12.57 -26.99 10.80
CA ARG A 270 -13.02 -27.70 12.01
C ARG A 270 -13.73 -29.03 11.68
N ASN A 271 -13.01 -29.92 11.00
CA ASN A 271 -13.53 -31.22 10.55
C ASN A 271 -14.79 -31.09 9.69
N HIS A 272 -14.79 -30.13 8.74
CA HIS A 272 -15.90 -29.87 7.82
C HIS A 272 -17.21 -29.40 8.50
N ASN A 273 -17.13 -28.89 9.74
CA ASN A 273 -18.31 -28.42 10.50
C ASN A 273 -18.50 -26.90 10.49
N GLY A 274 -17.58 -26.15 9.87
CA GLY A 274 -17.69 -24.71 9.74
C GLY A 274 -17.06 -24.20 8.45
N ILE A 275 -17.40 -22.96 8.10
CA ILE A 275 -16.84 -22.25 6.96
C ILE A 275 -16.22 -20.93 7.41
N ALA A 276 -15.10 -20.55 6.80
CA ALA A 276 -14.45 -19.26 7.02
C ALA A 276 -14.17 -18.57 5.68
N ASP A 277 -14.08 -17.24 5.70
CA ASP A 277 -13.73 -16.48 4.50
C ASP A 277 -12.27 -16.76 4.09
N ASN A 278 -11.97 -16.67 2.80
CA ASN A 278 -10.58 -16.73 2.32
C ASN A 278 -9.77 -15.58 2.93
N ALA A 279 -8.50 -15.84 3.29
CA ALA A 279 -7.61 -14.81 3.82
C ALA A 279 -6.58 -14.35 2.77
N THR A 280 -5.65 -15.23 2.37
CA THR A 280 -4.55 -14.85 1.47
C THR A 280 -4.74 -15.44 0.07
N MET A 281 -4.95 -14.58 -0.93
CA MET A 281 -4.76 -14.94 -2.34
C MET A 281 -3.26 -14.89 -2.64
N VAL A 282 -2.66 -16.04 -2.96
CA VAL A 282 -1.20 -16.16 -3.11
C VAL A 282 -0.75 -15.74 -4.51
N ARG A 283 -1.57 -16.02 -5.52
CA ARG A 283 -1.31 -15.65 -6.91
C ARG A 283 -2.59 -15.67 -7.75
N VAL A 284 -2.49 -15.12 -8.96
CA VAL A 284 -3.52 -15.20 -9.99
C VAL A 284 -2.88 -15.72 -11.27
N ASP A 285 -3.44 -16.79 -11.84
CA ASP A 285 -2.99 -17.33 -13.11
C ASP A 285 -3.80 -16.65 -14.24
N VAL A 286 -3.10 -16.18 -15.27
CA VAL A 286 -3.68 -15.41 -16.38
C VAL A 286 -3.67 -16.26 -17.65
N PHE A 287 -4.84 -16.37 -18.27
CA PHE A 287 -5.04 -17.08 -19.54
C PHE A 287 -5.61 -16.13 -20.59
N GLU A 288 -5.47 -16.51 -21.86
CA GLU A 288 -6.06 -15.81 -22.99
C GLU A 288 -6.77 -16.75 -23.95
N LYS A 289 -7.92 -16.33 -24.47
CA LYS A 289 -8.62 -17.00 -25.56
C LYS A 289 -9.40 -15.98 -26.38
N GLY A 290 -9.19 -15.96 -27.70
CA GLY A 290 -9.89 -15.07 -28.62
C GLY A 290 -9.73 -13.57 -28.28
N GLY A 291 -8.52 -13.14 -27.91
CA GLY A 291 -8.21 -11.75 -27.55
C GLY A 291 -8.85 -11.29 -26.24
N LYS A 292 -9.27 -12.21 -25.37
CA LYS A 292 -9.82 -11.92 -24.05
C LYS A 292 -9.00 -12.58 -22.96
N TYR A 293 -8.80 -11.88 -21.85
CA TYR A 293 -8.05 -12.37 -20.70
C TYR A 293 -8.98 -12.96 -19.62
N TYR A 294 -8.51 -14.03 -18.99
CA TYR A 294 -9.21 -14.82 -17.98
C TYR A 294 -8.30 -14.98 -16.76
N LEU A 295 -8.86 -14.80 -15.56
CA LEU A 295 -8.10 -14.75 -14.31
C LEU A 295 -8.56 -15.85 -13.36
N VAL A 296 -7.63 -16.70 -12.93
CA VAL A 296 -7.87 -17.79 -11.98
C VAL A 296 -7.22 -17.44 -10.63
N PRO A 297 -7.99 -17.13 -9.58
CA PRO A 297 -7.45 -16.84 -8.26
C PRO A 297 -7.00 -18.11 -7.55
N ILE A 298 -5.82 -18.09 -6.92
CA ILE A 298 -5.30 -19.20 -6.13
C ILE A 298 -5.05 -18.73 -4.69
N TYR A 299 -5.60 -19.45 -3.73
CA TYR A 299 -5.53 -19.15 -2.31
C TYR A 299 -4.55 -20.07 -1.57
N SER A 300 -4.01 -19.59 -0.46
CA SER A 300 -3.03 -20.31 0.38
C SER A 300 -3.53 -21.70 0.83
N TRP A 301 -4.82 -21.85 1.14
CA TRP A 301 -5.38 -23.15 1.54
C TRP A 301 -5.45 -24.16 0.39
N GLN A 302 -5.62 -23.71 -0.85
CA GLN A 302 -5.61 -24.58 -2.04
C GLN A 302 -4.20 -25.12 -2.25
N VAL A 303 -3.19 -24.25 -2.13
CA VAL A 303 -1.78 -24.65 -2.15
C VAL A 303 -1.49 -25.71 -1.08
N ALA A 304 -1.94 -25.50 0.15
CA ALA A 304 -1.75 -26.45 1.25
C ALA A 304 -2.41 -27.81 0.99
N LYS A 305 -3.49 -27.85 0.21
CA LYS A 305 -4.19 -29.09 -0.19
C LYS A 305 -3.72 -29.67 -1.54
N GLY A 306 -2.76 -29.03 -2.22
CA GLY A 306 -2.34 -29.45 -3.57
C GLY A 306 -3.42 -29.26 -4.65
N ILE A 307 -4.38 -28.37 -4.44
CA ILE A 307 -5.44 -28.06 -5.40
C ILE A 307 -4.92 -26.98 -6.36
N LEU A 308 -4.94 -27.26 -7.65
CA LEU A 308 -4.73 -26.29 -8.72
C LEU A 308 -6.10 -25.90 -9.30
N PRO A 309 -6.61 -24.68 -9.04
CA PRO A 309 -7.91 -24.26 -9.54
C PRO A 309 -7.94 -24.15 -11.07
N ASP A 310 -9.08 -24.48 -11.66
CA ASP A 310 -9.31 -24.53 -13.12
C ASP A 310 -10.39 -23.53 -13.57
N ARG A 311 -10.88 -22.66 -12.68
CA ARG A 311 -12.03 -21.77 -12.96
C ARG A 311 -11.63 -20.30 -12.93
N ALA A 312 -11.88 -19.62 -14.05
CA ALA A 312 -11.62 -18.20 -14.19
C ALA A 312 -12.86 -17.35 -13.85
N VAL A 313 -12.62 -16.24 -13.15
CA VAL A 313 -13.66 -15.35 -12.63
C VAL A 313 -14.64 -14.91 -13.71
N VAL A 314 -15.94 -15.11 -13.46
CA VAL A 314 -17.03 -14.49 -14.22
C VAL A 314 -17.76 -13.52 -13.29
N ALA A 315 -17.83 -12.25 -13.70
CA ALA A 315 -18.39 -11.19 -12.89
C ALA A 315 -19.81 -11.51 -12.42
N PHE A 316 -20.05 -11.32 -11.12
CA PHE A 316 -21.32 -11.48 -10.41
C PHE A 316 -21.91 -12.89 -10.41
N LYS A 317 -21.17 -13.89 -10.90
CA LYS A 317 -21.54 -15.30 -10.84
C LYS A 317 -20.82 -16.02 -9.70
N ASP A 318 -21.45 -17.09 -9.22
CA ASP A 318 -20.83 -18.00 -8.27
C ASP A 318 -19.80 -18.89 -8.99
N GLU A 319 -18.89 -19.48 -8.21
CA GLU A 319 -17.69 -20.16 -8.74
C GLU A 319 -18.03 -21.39 -9.58
N GLU A 320 -19.16 -22.04 -9.31
CA GLU A 320 -19.69 -23.17 -10.08
C GLU A 320 -20.01 -22.77 -11.54
N ASP A 321 -20.37 -21.51 -11.77
CA ASP A 321 -20.69 -20.93 -13.08
C ASP A 321 -19.52 -20.17 -13.73
N TRP A 322 -18.33 -20.23 -13.11
CA TRP A 322 -17.13 -19.64 -13.68
C TRP A 322 -16.64 -20.40 -14.90
N THR A 323 -15.89 -19.73 -15.77
CA THR A 323 -15.36 -20.34 -16.99
C THR A 323 -14.32 -21.39 -16.61
N VAL A 324 -14.54 -22.64 -17.00
CA VAL A 324 -13.56 -23.72 -16.85
C VAL A 324 -12.43 -23.52 -17.87
N MET A 325 -11.19 -23.57 -17.41
CA MET A 325 -9.98 -23.52 -18.21
C MET A 325 -9.68 -24.93 -18.70
N ASP A 326 -9.74 -25.10 -20.03
CA ASP A 326 -9.36 -26.31 -20.75
C ASP A 326 -8.18 -26.01 -21.68
N ASP A 327 -7.77 -27.00 -22.48
CA ASP A 327 -6.64 -26.89 -23.41
C ASP A 327 -6.81 -25.84 -24.52
N SER A 328 -8.01 -25.27 -24.67
CA SER A 328 -8.27 -24.20 -25.65
C SER A 328 -7.91 -22.80 -25.12
N PHE A 329 -7.53 -22.68 -23.85
CA PHE A 329 -7.04 -21.45 -23.25
C PHE A 329 -5.51 -21.43 -23.21
N GLU A 330 -4.93 -20.36 -23.73
CA GLU A 330 -3.48 -20.19 -23.69
C GLU A 330 -3.06 -19.59 -22.35
N PHE A 331 -2.24 -20.30 -21.59
CA PHE A 331 -1.62 -19.74 -20.39
C PHE A 331 -0.65 -18.62 -20.76
N ARG A 332 -0.74 -17.47 -20.07
CA ARG A 332 0.12 -16.31 -20.30
C ARG A 332 1.20 -16.17 -19.24
N PHE A 333 0.80 -15.94 -18.00
CA PHE A 333 1.72 -15.74 -16.88
C PHE A 333 0.99 -15.82 -15.53
N VAL A 334 1.78 -15.86 -14.47
CA VAL A 334 1.31 -15.77 -13.09
C VAL A 334 1.55 -14.37 -12.52
N LEU A 335 0.58 -13.84 -11.79
CA LEU A 335 0.68 -12.61 -11.02
C LEU A 335 0.79 -12.89 -9.53
N TYR A 336 1.79 -12.30 -8.90
CA TYR A 336 1.96 -12.20 -7.47
C TYR A 336 1.80 -10.76 -7.00
N ALA A 337 1.54 -10.56 -5.72
CA ALA A 337 1.52 -9.21 -5.13
C ALA A 337 2.83 -8.46 -5.43
N ASN A 338 2.70 -7.22 -5.88
CA ASN A 338 3.79 -6.35 -6.35
C ASN A 338 4.54 -6.85 -7.60
N ASP A 339 4.01 -7.77 -8.40
CA ASP A 339 4.53 -7.96 -9.76
C ASP A 339 4.21 -6.72 -10.61
N LEU A 340 5.18 -6.29 -11.43
CA LEU A 340 5.02 -5.15 -12.33
C LEU A 340 4.23 -5.61 -13.57
N ILE A 341 3.24 -4.81 -13.96
CA ILE A 341 2.36 -5.10 -15.09
C ILE A 341 2.21 -3.87 -15.98
N LYS A 342 2.06 -4.12 -17.28
CA LYS A 342 1.61 -3.16 -18.27
C LYS A 342 0.25 -3.63 -18.80
N LEU A 343 -0.76 -2.78 -18.70
CA LEU A 343 -2.10 -3.04 -19.21
C LEU A 343 -2.53 -1.91 -20.13
N THR A 344 -2.82 -2.23 -21.38
CA THR A 344 -3.34 -1.25 -22.35
C THR A 344 -4.80 -1.58 -22.63
N ALA A 345 -5.70 -0.70 -22.19
CA ALA A 345 -7.11 -0.72 -22.55
C ALA A 345 -7.37 0.27 -23.70
N LYS A 346 -8.58 0.26 -24.26
CA LYS A 346 -8.93 1.12 -25.42
C LYS A 346 -8.68 2.61 -25.22
N LYS A 347 -8.80 3.11 -24.00
CA LYS A 347 -8.67 4.54 -23.67
C LYS A 347 -7.52 4.85 -22.71
N ASN A 348 -7.02 3.85 -21.99
CA ASN A 348 -6.13 4.04 -20.85
C ASN A 348 -4.99 3.04 -20.94
N GLU A 349 -3.79 3.47 -20.58
CA GLU A 349 -2.64 2.61 -20.35
C GLU A 349 -2.23 2.70 -18.89
N PHE A 350 -1.93 1.55 -18.28
CA PHE A 350 -1.48 1.43 -16.91
C PHE A 350 -0.13 0.74 -16.88
N LEU A 351 0.84 1.37 -16.24
CA LEU A 351 2.12 0.76 -15.85
C LEU A 351 2.24 0.85 -14.33
N GLY A 352 2.20 -0.29 -13.65
CA GLY A 352 2.17 -0.29 -12.20
C GLY A 352 2.25 -1.69 -11.60
N TYR A 353 2.12 -1.76 -10.28
CA TYR A 353 2.29 -2.99 -9.52
C TYR A 353 0.94 -3.61 -9.19
N PHE A 354 0.78 -4.89 -9.50
CA PHE A 354 -0.43 -5.66 -9.14
C PHE A 354 -0.62 -5.67 -7.62
N VAL A 355 -1.85 -5.36 -7.18
CA VAL A 355 -2.22 -5.32 -5.76
C VAL A 355 -3.12 -6.49 -5.40
N SER A 356 -4.24 -6.63 -6.11
CA SER A 356 -5.28 -7.60 -5.79
C SER A 356 -6.15 -7.91 -7.01
N LEU A 357 -6.89 -9.01 -6.93
CA LEU A 357 -7.98 -9.37 -7.83
C LEU A 357 -9.28 -9.39 -7.04
N ASN A 358 -10.30 -8.72 -7.55
CA ASN A 358 -11.65 -8.81 -7.04
C ASN A 358 -12.38 -10.01 -7.65
N ARG A 359 -12.57 -11.06 -6.86
CA ARG A 359 -13.27 -12.29 -7.28
C ARG A 359 -14.72 -12.08 -7.73
N ALA A 360 -15.39 -11.02 -7.29
CA ALA A 360 -16.78 -10.77 -7.66
C ALA A 360 -16.89 -10.11 -9.05
N THR A 361 -15.86 -9.39 -9.49
CA THR A 361 -15.92 -8.60 -10.74
C THR A 361 -14.89 -9.04 -11.79
N GLY A 362 -13.87 -9.79 -11.40
CA GLY A 362 -12.74 -10.14 -12.27
C GLY A 362 -11.80 -8.95 -12.58
N ALA A 363 -11.96 -7.83 -11.87
CA ALA A 363 -11.13 -6.66 -12.02
C ALA A 363 -9.93 -6.69 -11.07
N ILE A 364 -8.84 -6.03 -11.46
CA ILE A 364 -7.62 -5.94 -10.66
C ILE A 364 -7.41 -4.54 -10.10
N ASP A 365 -6.65 -4.44 -9.02
CA ASP A 365 -6.15 -3.18 -8.49
C ASP A 365 -4.66 -3.01 -8.87
N ILE A 366 -4.31 -1.82 -9.36
CA ILE A 366 -2.95 -1.49 -9.83
C ILE A 366 -2.43 -0.28 -9.06
N ARG A 367 -1.29 -0.44 -8.38
CA ARG A 367 -0.62 0.65 -7.65
C ARG A 367 0.37 1.36 -8.57
N THR A 368 0.37 2.69 -8.59
CA THR A 368 1.43 3.45 -9.25
C THR A 368 2.78 3.18 -8.58
N HIS A 369 3.88 3.36 -9.30
CA HIS A 369 5.19 3.02 -8.73
C HIS A 369 5.48 3.83 -7.47
N ASP A 370 5.14 5.12 -7.48
CA ASP A 370 5.44 6.11 -6.45
C ASP A 370 4.30 6.35 -5.45
N THR A 371 3.15 5.67 -5.60
CA THR A 371 1.94 5.91 -4.78
C THR A 371 1.51 7.37 -4.74
N ASP A 372 1.66 8.08 -5.85
CA ASP A 372 1.11 9.43 -6.04
C ASP A 372 -0.37 9.48 -5.64
N SER A 373 -0.66 10.18 -4.55
CA SER A 373 -2.01 10.23 -3.96
C SER A 373 -3.04 10.92 -4.87
N THR A 374 -2.60 11.66 -5.88
CA THR A 374 -3.47 12.28 -6.89
C THR A 374 -3.94 11.30 -7.97
N LYS A 375 -3.29 10.14 -8.10
CA LYS A 375 -3.61 9.11 -9.10
C LYS A 375 -4.49 8.02 -8.48
N GLY A 376 -5.71 7.86 -8.98
CA GLY A 376 -6.65 6.88 -8.45
C GLY A 376 -7.02 7.17 -6.99
N LYS A 377 -7.29 6.12 -6.20
CA LYS A 377 -7.55 6.26 -4.76
C LYS A 377 -6.25 6.04 -3.99
N ASN A 378 -5.59 7.12 -3.58
CA ASN A 378 -4.31 7.10 -2.85
C ASN A 378 -3.21 6.32 -3.59
N GLY A 379 -3.03 6.57 -4.90
CA GLY A 379 -2.01 5.90 -5.71
C GLY A 379 -2.39 4.51 -6.21
N ILE A 380 -3.66 4.11 -6.08
CA ILE A 380 -4.18 2.81 -6.53
C ILE A 380 -5.34 3.03 -7.50
N PHE A 381 -5.19 2.57 -8.73
CA PHE A 381 -6.29 2.41 -9.67
C PHE A 381 -7.06 1.16 -9.28
N GLN A 382 -8.27 1.35 -8.73
CA GLN A 382 -9.11 0.25 -8.27
C GLN A 382 -10.04 -0.24 -9.38
N SER A 383 -10.35 -1.54 -9.37
CA SER A 383 -11.33 -2.16 -10.28
C SER A 383 -11.02 -1.95 -11.77
N VAL A 384 -9.76 -2.10 -12.16
CA VAL A 384 -9.32 -2.07 -13.56
C VAL A 384 -9.72 -3.39 -14.25
N GLY A 385 -10.60 -3.30 -15.26
CA GLY A 385 -11.03 -4.46 -16.03
C GLY A 385 -9.96 -4.93 -17.01
N VAL A 386 -9.67 -6.24 -17.01
CA VAL A 386 -8.63 -6.83 -17.88
C VAL A 386 -9.20 -7.62 -19.06
N LYS A 387 -10.45 -8.10 -18.95
CA LYS A 387 -11.02 -9.09 -19.87
C LYS A 387 -10.99 -8.68 -21.34
N THR A 388 -11.13 -7.39 -21.63
CA THR A 388 -11.13 -6.81 -22.99
C THR A 388 -9.96 -5.85 -23.20
N ALA A 389 -8.91 -5.96 -22.40
CA ALA A 389 -7.69 -5.19 -22.60
C ALA A 389 -7.09 -5.54 -23.97
N LEU A 390 -6.53 -4.53 -24.65
CA LEU A 390 -5.81 -4.71 -25.92
C LEU A 390 -4.49 -5.45 -25.69
N SER A 391 -3.85 -5.21 -24.55
CA SER A 391 -2.69 -5.97 -24.09
C SER A 391 -2.67 -6.06 -22.57
N PHE A 392 -2.22 -7.20 -22.07
CA PHE A 392 -1.95 -7.40 -20.65
C PHE A 392 -0.67 -8.19 -20.47
N GLN A 393 0.36 -7.56 -19.92
CA GLN A 393 1.71 -8.11 -19.87
C GLN A 393 2.31 -7.95 -18.48
N LYS A 394 3.03 -8.98 -18.04
CA LYS A 394 3.90 -8.92 -16.85
C LYS A 394 5.29 -8.49 -17.26
N THR A 395 5.84 -7.51 -16.55
CA THR A 395 7.19 -6.99 -16.78
C THR A 395 8.05 -7.16 -15.52
N LYS A 396 9.35 -6.87 -15.62
CA LYS A 396 10.29 -6.94 -14.49
C LYS A 396 10.95 -5.58 -14.27
N SER A 397 10.98 -5.12 -13.03
CA SER A 397 11.88 -4.05 -12.60
C SER A 397 13.07 -4.65 -11.87
N THR A 398 14.26 -4.10 -12.13
CA THR A 398 15.44 -4.42 -11.32
C THR A 398 15.42 -3.61 -10.02
N ASN A 399 16.27 -3.96 -9.04
CA ASN A 399 16.35 -3.25 -7.76
C ASN A 399 16.77 -1.76 -7.92
N SER A 400 17.41 -1.40 -9.03
CA SER A 400 17.71 -0.01 -9.44
C SER A 400 16.70 0.57 -10.42
N ALA A 401 15.57 -0.10 -10.63
CA ALA A 401 14.49 0.27 -11.54
C ALA A 401 14.90 0.49 -13.02
N LYS A 402 16.04 -0.06 -13.45
CA LYS A 402 16.28 -0.24 -14.90
C LYS A 402 15.25 -1.24 -15.41
N LYS A 403 14.40 -0.80 -16.34
CA LYS A 403 13.45 -1.67 -17.05
C LYS A 403 14.26 -2.67 -17.87
N SER A 404 13.94 -3.96 -17.74
CA SER A 404 14.47 -5.00 -18.61
C SER A 404 13.32 -5.56 -19.44
N ASP A 405 13.37 -5.42 -20.75
CA ASP A 405 12.33 -5.92 -21.68
C ASP A 405 12.41 -7.43 -21.92
N HIS A 406 13.15 -8.17 -21.09
CA HIS A 406 13.21 -9.62 -21.18
C HIS A 406 12.13 -10.26 -20.29
N ALA A 407 10.98 -10.52 -20.92
CA ALA A 407 10.10 -11.60 -20.51
C ALA A 407 10.92 -12.90 -20.51
N VAL A 408 10.88 -13.63 -19.38
CA VAL A 408 11.27 -15.04 -19.32
C VAL A 408 9.98 -15.79 -19.05
#